data_AF-A0A2K9EKZ9-F1
#
_entry.id   AF-A0A2K9EKZ9-F1
#
_cell.length_a   1.000
_cell.length_b   1.000
_cell.length_c   1.000
_cell.angle_alpha   90.00
_cell.angle_beta   90.00
_cell.angle_gamma   90.00
#
_symmetry.space_group_name_H-M   'P 1'
#
loop_
_entity.id
_entity.type
_entity.pdbx_description
1 polymer ?
#
loop_
_entity_poly.entity_id
_entity_poly.type
_entity_poly.pdbx_seq_one_letter_code
_entity_poly.pdbx_strand_id
1 'polypeptide(L)' 'MTDRPTANRIVAEAEFTIDMVDTMKKYFDFYASDGVLRVQISDFGLWLPHPEMPCRQFLGLARLPEAESKH' A
#
# COMPACT_ATOMS: atom_id res chain seq x y z
N MET A 1 36.62 10.28 -6.07
CA MET A 1 35.26 10.86 -5.95
C MET A 1 34.44 9.86 -5.16
N THR A 2 34.18 10.15 -3.89
CA THR A 2 33.41 9.27 -3.01
C THR A 2 31.93 9.48 -3.28
N ASP A 3 31.29 8.52 -3.92
CA ASP A 3 29.83 8.40 -3.95
C ASP A 3 29.38 8.12 -2.51
N ARG A 4 28.95 9.17 -1.81
CA ARG A 4 28.25 9.03 -0.53
C ARG A 4 26.86 8.49 -0.88
N PRO A 5 26.37 7.41 -0.26
CA PRO A 5 24.97 7.07 -0.40
C PRO A 5 24.15 8.27 0.08
N THR A 6 23.51 8.95 -0.88
CA THR A 6 22.53 10.00 -0.63
C THR A 6 21.51 9.46 0.35
N ALA A 7 21.21 10.25 1.38
CA ALA A 7 20.24 9.92 2.42
C ALA A 7 19.02 9.20 1.83
N ASN A 8 18.56 8.14 2.51
CA ASN A 8 17.39 7.36 2.10
C ASN A 8 16.24 8.32 1.76
N ARG A 9 15.86 8.39 0.48
CA ARG A 9 14.78 9.26 0.02
C ARG A 9 13.46 8.54 0.23
N ILE A 10 12.61 9.08 1.10
CA ILE A 10 11.22 8.64 1.22
C ILE A 10 10.48 9.04 -0.06
N VAL A 11 9.90 8.05 -0.74
CA VAL A 11 9.15 8.25 -1.99
C VAL A 11 7.65 8.34 -1.77
N ALA A 12 7.13 7.71 -0.72
CA ALA A 12 5.74 7.74 -0.28
C ALA A 12 5.61 7.19 1.15
N GLU A 13 4.57 7.61 1.86
CA GLU A 13 4.15 7.06 3.15
C GLU A 13 2.70 6.56 3.04
N ALA A 14 2.38 5.48 3.74
CA ALA A 14 1.04 4.90 3.77
C ALA A 14 0.65 4.58 5.22
N GLU A 15 -0.55 4.99 5.61
CA GLU A 15 -1.11 4.75 6.94
C GLU A 15 -2.23 3.71 6.87
N PHE A 16 -2.26 2.79 7.83
CA PHE A 16 -3.25 1.73 7.90
C PHE A 16 -3.87 1.68 9.30
N THR A 17 -5.19 1.56 9.38
CA THR A 17 -5.87 1.28 10.64
C THR A 17 -5.62 -0.17 11.07
N ILE A 18 -5.89 -0.49 12.34
CA ILE A 18 -5.75 -1.87 12.83
C ILE A 18 -6.64 -2.84 12.06
N ASP A 19 -7.87 -2.44 11.71
CA ASP A 19 -8.81 -3.27 10.93
C ASP A 19 -8.27 -3.57 9.51
N MET A 20 -7.58 -2.60 8.90
CA MET A 20 -6.91 -2.82 7.62
C MET A 20 -5.77 -3.83 7.76
N VAL A 21 -4.95 -3.70 8.81
CA VAL A 21 -3.85 -4.65 9.07
C VAL A 21 -4.37 -6.06 9.32
N ASP A 22 -5.45 -6.20 10.09
CA ASP A 22 -6.06 -7.50 10.34
C ASP A 22 -6.69 -8.10 9.07
N THR A 23 -7.24 -7.26 8.20
CA THR A 23 -7.68 -7.68 6.86
C THR A 23 -6.50 -8.16 6.00
N MET A 24 -5.37 -7.44 6.00
CA MET A 24 -4.16 -7.87 5.29
C MET A 24 -3.64 -9.21 5.81
N LYS A 25 -3.60 -9.41 7.13
CA LYS A 25 -3.20 -10.68 7.74
C LYS A 25 -4.14 -11.82 7.34
N LYS A 26 -5.45 -11.58 7.41
CA LYS A 26 -6.48 -12.58 7.09
C LYS A 26 -6.37 -13.12 5.67
N TYR A 27 -6.01 -12.25 4.72
CA TYR A 27 -5.97 -12.60 3.31
C TYR A 27 -4.55 -12.68 2.74
N PHE A 28 -3.52 -12.66 3.60
CA PHE A 28 -2.13 -12.58 3.17
C PHE A 28 -1.76 -13.70 2.20
N ASP A 29 -2.00 -14.95 2.59
CA ASP A 29 -1.61 -16.13 1.79
C ASP A 29 -2.31 -16.20 0.42
N PHE A 30 -3.44 -15.51 0.26
CA PHE A 30 -4.21 -15.52 -0.99
C PHE A 30 -3.80 -14.41 -1.96
N TYR A 31 -3.38 -13.25 -1.45
CA TYR A 31 -3.03 -12.08 -2.28
C TYR A 31 -1.53 -11.79 -2.32
N ALA A 32 -0.74 -12.37 -1.42
CA ALA A 32 0.70 -12.22 -1.43
C ALA A 32 1.33 -13.00 -2.60
N SER A 33 2.37 -12.42 -3.18
CA SER A 33 3.21 -13.04 -4.19
C SER A 33 4.65 -12.94 -3.71
N ASP A 34 5.35 -14.07 -3.65
CA ASP A 34 6.71 -14.18 -3.11
C ASP A 34 6.85 -13.62 -1.68
N GLY A 35 5.82 -13.83 -0.84
CA GLY A 35 5.79 -13.32 0.53
C GLY A 35 5.62 -11.81 0.64
N VAL A 36 5.23 -11.13 -0.45
CA VAL A 36 4.99 -9.69 -0.48
C VAL A 36 3.53 -9.41 -0.83
N LEU A 37 2.88 -8.61 0.01
CA LEU A 37 1.52 -8.11 -0.24
C LEU A 37 1.61 -6.75 -0.95
N ARG A 38 1.05 -6.67 -2.16
CA ARG A 38 0.95 -5.39 -2.89
C ARG A 38 -0.35 -4.69 -2.51
N VAL A 39 -0.28 -3.39 -2.23
CA VAL A 39 -1.45 -2.53 -2.02
C VAL A 39 -1.55 -1.55 -3.17
N GLN A 40 -2.70 -1.50 -3.84
CA GLN A 40 -3.02 -0.47 -4.82
C GLN A 40 -3.79 0.66 -4.14
N ILE A 41 -3.31 1.88 -4.37
CA ILE A 41 -3.95 3.11 -3.90
C ILE A 41 -4.65 3.76 -5.09
N SER A 42 -5.92 4.12 -4.91
CA SER A 42 -6.75 4.81 -5.90
C SER A 42 -7.63 5.86 -5.22
N ASP A 43 -8.22 6.77 -6.01
CA ASP A 43 -9.16 7.78 -5.53
C ASP A 43 -10.41 7.17 -4.85
N PHE A 44 -10.68 5.89 -5.09
CA PHE A 44 -11.81 5.15 -4.53
C PHE A 44 -11.43 4.23 -3.36
N GLY A 45 -10.15 4.18 -2.98
CA GLY A 45 -9.67 3.43 -1.82
C GLY A 45 -8.45 2.54 -2.06
N LEU A 46 -8.20 1.68 -1.06
CA LEU A 46 -7.09 0.74 -1.01
C LEU A 46 -7.55 -0.66 -1.42
N TRP A 47 -6.75 -1.32 -2.24
CA TRP A 47 -7.09 -2.61 -2.83
C TRP A 47 -5.92 -3.59 -2.75
N LEU A 48 -6.22 -4.87 -2.48
CA LEU A 48 -5.28 -5.98 -2.62
C LEU A 48 -5.52 -6.67 -3.97
N PRO A 49 -4.76 -6.37 -5.04
CA PRO A 49 -4.89 -7.07 -6.30
C PRO A 49 -4.40 -8.52 -6.16
N HIS A 50 -5.13 -9.47 -6.74
CA HIS A 50 -4.61 -10.83 -6.84
C HIS A 50 -3.49 -10.87 -7.88
N PRO A 51 -2.38 -11.59 -7.63
CA PRO A 51 -1.23 -11.59 -8.54
C PRO A 51 -1.54 -12.21 -9.91
N GLU A 52 -2.41 -13.21 -9.96
CA GLU A 52 -2.66 -14.01 -11.17
C GLU A 52 -4.08 -13.91 -11.74
N MET A 53 -5.03 -13.34 -10.98
CA MET A 53 -6.45 -13.33 -11.33
C MET A 53 -6.93 -11.89 -11.40
N PRO A 54 -7.91 -11.56 -12.28
CA PRO A 54 -8.46 -10.21 -12.38
C PRO A 54 -9.44 -9.91 -11.25
N CYS A 55 -9.06 -10.21 -10.01
CA CYS A 55 -9.84 -9.90 -8.80
C CYS A 55 -9.01 -9.05 -7.83
N ARG A 56 -9.71 -8.33 -6.95
CA ARG A 56 -9.11 -7.50 -5.91
C ARG A 56 -9.97 -7.49 -4.67
N GLN A 57 -9.34 -7.53 -3.50
CA GLN A 57 -10.04 -7.35 -2.23
C GLN A 57 -10.02 -5.87 -1.84
N PHE A 58 -11.19 -5.34 -1.47
CA PHE A 58 -11.26 -4.02 -0.86
C PHE A 58 -10.66 -4.07 0.54
N LEU A 59 -9.71 -3.18 0.81
CA LEU A 59 -8.99 -3.10 2.07
C LEU A 59 -9.54 -1.98 2.98
N GLY A 60 -10.06 -0.92 2.38
CA GLY A 60 -10.68 0.19 3.08
C GLY A 60 -10.61 1.48 2.26
N LEU A 61 -11.30 2.51 2.73
CA LEU A 61 -11.17 3.84 2.16
C LEU A 61 -9.75 4.34 2.41
N ALA A 62 -9.08 4.77 1.35
CA ALA A 62 -7.81 5.45 1.49
C ALA A 62 -8.10 6.79 2.16
N ARG A 63 -7.55 7.04 3.35
CA ARG A 63 -7.14 8.42 3.62
C ARG A 63 -5.95 8.63 2.70
N LEU A 64 -6.16 9.37 1.62
CA LEU A 64 -5.02 9.94 0.91
C LEU A 64 -4.24 10.73 1.96
N PRO A 65 -2.92 10.53 2.13
CA PRO A 65 -2.14 11.45 2.95
C PRO A 65 -2.49 12.85 2.47
N GLU A 66 -2.83 13.75 3.38
CA GLU A 66 -3.15 15.14 3.06
C GLU A 66 -1.94 15.70 2.30
N ALA A 67 -1.98 15.61 0.96
CA ALA A 67 -1.06 16.32 0.12
C ALA A 67 -1.38 17.77 0.42
N GLU A 68 -0.45 18.45 1.11
CA GLU A 68 -0.59 19.83 1.54
C GLU A 68 -1.42 20.61 0.53
N SER A 69 -2.66 20.90 0.88
CA SER A 69 -3.56 21.67 0.04
C SER A 69 -3.01 23.09 0.00
N LYS A 70 -2.16 23.38 -0.98
CA LYS A 70 -1.88 24.77 -1.39
C LYS A 70 -2.91 25.16 -2.44
N HIS A 71 -4.03 25.70 -1.98
CA HIS A 71 -4.78 26.74 -2.69
C HIS A 71 -5.42 27.69 -1.69
#